data_AF-A0A1H4C5H3-F1
#
_entry.id   AF-A0A1H4C5H3-F1
#
_cell.length_a   1.000
_cell.length_b   1.000
_cell.length_c   1.000
_cell.angle_alpha   90.00
_cell.angle_beta   90.00
_cell.angle_gamma   90.00
#
_symmetry.space_group_name_H-M   'P 1'
#
loop_
_entity.id
_entity.type
_entity.pdbx_description
1 polymer ?
#
loop_
_entity_poly.entity_id
_entity_poly.type
_entity_poly.pdbx_seq_one_letter_code
_entity_poly.pdbx_strand_id
1 'polypeptide(L)'
;MPALPWWGKGFLLVLIVMSLRYYWRLHISRVAPNAVQEVRFYQVDNALVRTASAGFFARLDDSSFLHPWVCVLNWRTLNGKLYSLIVMSDSVPPDVLRQLRVRVKFSPADMPKK
;
A
#
# COMPACT_ATOMS: atom_id res chain seq x y z
N MET A 1 -42.30 17.28 16.38
CA MET A 1 -41.20 16.41 15.93
C MET A 1 -40.56 15.79 17.18
N PRO A 2 -40.71 14.49 17.44
CA PRO A 2 -40.19 13.88 18.66
C PRO A 2 -38.65 13.98 18.66
N ALA A 3 -38.09 14.49 19.76
CA ALA A 3 -36.65 14.64 19.92
C ALA A 3 -36.00 13.26 20.08
N LEU A 4 -34.86 13.06 19.40
CA LEU A 4 -34.11 11.80 19.46
C LEU A 4 -33.73 11.47 20.92
N PRO A 5 -33.98 10.26 21.43
CA PRO A 5 -33.61 9.87 22.79
C PRO A 5 -32.10 10.01 23.02
N TRP A 6 -31.70 10.37 24.24
CA TRP A 6 -30.29 10.62 24.61
C TRP A 6 -29.35 9.45 24.28
N TRP A 7 -29.80 8.21 24.46
CA TRP A 7 -29.06 7.01 24.09
C TRP A 7 -28.72 6.95 22.60
N GLY A 8 -29.68 7.34 21.75
CA GLY A 8 -29.47 7.43 20.30
C GLY A 8 -28.42 8.49 19.95
N LYS A 9 -28.42 9.64 20.63
CA LYS A 9 -27.39 10.68 20.45
C LYS A 9 -26.00 10.18 20.84
N GLY A 10 -25.89 9.43 21.95
CA GLY A 10 -24.64 8.84 22.41
C GLY A 10 -24.06 7.83 21.40
N PHE A 11 -24.89 6.91 20.90
CA PHE A 11 -24.45 5.94 19.90
C PHE A 11 -23.99 6.61 18.59
N LEU A 12 -24.71 7.63 18.14
CA LEU A 12 -24.36 8.40 16.94
C LEU A 12 -23.02 9.13 17.12
N LEU A 13 -22.78 9.71 18.30
CA LEU A 13 -21.51 10.37 18.62
C LEU A 13 -20.34 9.36 18.61
N VAL A 14 -20.52 8.17 19.17
CA VAL A 14 -19.51 7.11 19.13
C VAL A 14 -19.17 6.70 17.69
N LEU A 15 -20.19 6.50 16.84
CA LEU A 15 -19.99 6.19 15.42
C LEU A 15 -19.24 7.29 14.68
N ILE A 16 -19.56 8.57 14.94
CA ILE A 16 -18.86 9.71 14.37
C ILE A 16 -17.38 9.70 14.81
N VAL A 17 -17.11 9.51 16.10
CA VAL A 17 -15.74 9.48 16.62
C VAL A 17 -14.93 8.32 16.05
N MET A 18 -15.53 7.12 15.92
CA MET A 18 -14.86 5.98 15.28
C MET A 18 -14.56 6.25 13.81
N SER A 19 -15.51 6.81 13.07
CA SER A 19 -15.34 7.18 11.66
C SER A 19 -14.22 8.22 11.51
N LEU A 20 -14.25 9.29 12.32
CA LEU A 20 -13.24 10.34 12.30
C LEU A 20 -11.85 9.77 12.60
N ARG A 21 -11.72 8.93 13.63
CA ARG A 21 -10.45 8.27 13.98
C ARG A 21 -9.94 7.39 12.85
N TYR A 22 -10.82 6.65 12.19
CA TYR A 22 -10.48 5.81 11.05
C TYR A 22 -9.96 6.63 9.87
N TYR A 23 -10.70 7.67 9.45
CA TYR A 23 -10.31 8.53 8.34
C TYR A 23 -9.05 9.34 8.63
N TRP A 24 -8.87 9.80 9.88
CA TRP A 24 -7.66 10.48 10.30
C TRP A 24 -6.43 9.58 10.19
N ARG A 25 -6.54 8.33 10.67
CA ARG A 25 -5.44 7.36 10.58
C ARG A 25 -5.11 7.02 9.13
N LEU A 26 -6.13 6.84 8.30
CA LEU A 26 -5.96 6.62 6.86
C LEU A 26 -5.30 7.82 6.18
N HIS A 27 -5.72 9.04 6.52
CA HIS A 27 -5.14 10.28 5.99
C HIS A 27 -3.66 10.40 6.35
N ILE A 28 -3.29 10.20 7.61
CA ILE A 28 -1.88 10.20 8.04
C ILE A 28 -1.08 9.16 7.26
N SER A 29 -1.62 7.95 7.07
CA SER A 29 -0.91 6.90 6.33
C SER A 29 -0.65 7.26 4.86
N ARG A 30 -1.48 8.11 4.26
CA ARG A 30 -1.38 8.53 2.86
C ARG A 30 -0.58 9.83 2.67
N VAL A 31 -0.59 10.71 3.66
CA VAL A 31 0.05 12.05 3.60
C VAL A 31 1.42 12.09 4.27
N ALA A 32 1.80 11.03 5.00
CA ALA A 32 3.13 10.94 5.58
C ALA A 32 4.21 11.17 4.50
N PRO A 33 5.29 11.92 4.81
CA PRO A 33 6.32 12.27 3.82
C PRO A 33 7.03 11.06 3.20
N ASN A 34 6.99 9.92 3.89
CA ASN A 34 7.56 8.64 3.44
C ASN A 34 6.53 7.70 2.79
N ALA A 35 5.27 8.12 2.66
CA ALA A 35 4.24 7.31 2.02
C ALA A 35 4.55 7.19 0.53
N VAL A 36 4.48 5.98 0.01
CA VAL A 36 4.67 5.69 -1.42
C VAL A 36 3.45 6.21 -2.18
N GLN A 37 3.66 7.18 -3.06
CA GLN A 37 2.61 7.80 -3.88
C GLN A 37 2.59 7.22 -5.29
N GLU A 38 3.75 6.97 -5.87
CA GLU A 38 3.88 6.47 -7.23
C GLU A 38 5.01 5.46 -7.29
N VAL A 39 4.78 4.37 -8.04
CA VAL A 39 5.81 3.38 -8.35
C VAL A 39 5.85 3.21 -9.86
N ARG A 40 7.01 3.48 -10.47
CA ARG A 40 7.25 3.22 -11.88
C ARG A 40 8.26 2.11 -12.04
N PHE A 41 7.87 1.10 -12.79
CA PHE A 41 8.77 0.02 -13.14
C PHE A 41 9.54 0.36 -14.41
N TYR A 42 10.88 0.29 -14.35
CA TYR A 42 11.73 0.57 -15.52
C TYR A 42 12.28 -0.72 -16.14
N GLN A 43 13.04 -1.50 -15.37
CA GLN A 43 13.65 -2.76 -15.81
C GLN A 43 13.32 -3.88 -14.82
N VAL A 44 13.74 -5.12 -15.13
CA VAL A 44 13.31 -6.38 -14.47
C VAL A 44 13.27 -6.28 -12.94
N ASP A 45 14.24 -5.60 -12.31
CA ASP A 45 14.35 -5.53 -10.86
C ASP A 45 14.25 -4.13 -10.23
N ASN A 46 14.36 -3.06 -11.03
CA ASN A 46 14.44 -1.71 -10.50
C ASN A 46 13.14 -0.94 -10.72
N ALA A 47 12.57 -0.47 -9.61
CA ALA A 47 11.43 0.42 -9.58
C ALA A 47 11.86 1.80 -9.05
N LEU A 48 11.37 2.85 -9.69
CA LEU A 48 11.43 4.19 -9.13
C LEU A 48 10.23 4.36 -8.21
N VAL A 49 10.50 4.48 -6.92
CA VAL A 49 9.51 4.76 -5.89
C VAL A 49 9.54 6.26 -5.61
N ARG A 50 8.38 6.90 -5.68
CA ARG A 50 8.19 8.30 -5.32
C ARG A 50 7.37 8.40 -4.05
N THR A 51 7.92 9.12 -3.09
CA THR A 51 7.21 9.60 -1.91
C THR A 51 6.90 11.09 -2.09
N ALA A 52 6.17 11.69 -1.14
CA ALA A 52 5.89 13.12 -1.16
C ALA A 52 7.16 13.98 -1.14
N SER A 53 8.25 13.48 -0.57
CA SER A 53 9.50 14.21 -0.38
C SER A 53 10.56 13.95 -1.45
N ALA A 54 10.64 12.74 -2.00
CA ALA A 54 11.71 12.36 -2.92
C ALA A 54 11.34 11.17 -3.82
N GLY A 55 12.05 11.05 -4.94
CA GLY A 55 12.08 9.84 -5.77
C GLY A 55 13.38 9.07 -5.55
N PHE A 56 13.30 7.76 -5.36
CA PHE A 56 14.47 6.90 -5.21
C PHE A 56 14.27 5.55 -5.91
N PHE A 57 15.37 4.94 -6.32
CA PHE A 57 15.33 3.58 -6.85
C PHE A 57 15.28 2.57 -5.70
N ALA A 58 14.38 1.60 -5.83
CA ALA A 58 14.23 0.49 -4.91
C ALA A 58 13.97 -0.79 -5.70
N ARG A 59 14.38 -1.91 -5.10
CA ARG A 59 14.09 -3.24 -5.62
C ARG A 59 12.85 -3.81 -4.93
N LEU A 60 12.09 -4.62 -5.67
CA LEU A 60 10.99 -5.39 -5.09
C LEU A 60 11.57 -6.47 -4.17
N ASP A 61 11.17 -6.45 -2.91
CA ASP A 61 11.62 -7.39 -1.88
C ASP A 61 10.81 -8.69 -1.94
N ASP A 62 11.44 -9.82 -1.66
CA ASP A 62 10.79 -11.14 -1.71
C ASP A 62 9.74 -11.33 -0.60
N SER A 63 9.74 -10.45 0.40
CA SER A 63 8.67 -10.36 1.41
C SER A 63 7.35 -9.81 0.87
N SER A 64 7.29 -9.43 -0.42
CA SER A 64 6.07 -8.97 -1.07
C SER A 64 5.04 -10.09 -1.18
N PHE A 65 3.78 -9.76 -0.95
CA PHE A 65 2.68 -10.72 -0.93
C PHE A 65 1.58 -10.31 -1.91
N LEU A 66 1.21 -11.22 -2.82
CA LEU A 66 0.05 -11.03 -3.69
C LEU A 66 -1.03 -12.08 -3.40
N HIS A 67 -2.19 -11.59 -2.97
CA HIS A 67 -3.43 -12.34 -2.85
C HIS A 67 -4.46 -11.78 -3.84
N PRO A 68 -5.47 -12.57 -4.28
CA PRO A 68 -6.55 -12.09 -5.12
C PRO A 68 -7.28 -10.83 -4.65
N TRP A 69 -7.26 -10.53 -3.35
CA TRP A 69 -7.95 -9.38 -2.75
C TRP A 69 -7.01 -8.30 -2.22
N VAL A 70 -5.73 -8.62 -1.99
CA VAL A 70 -4.78 -7.68 -1.40
C VAL A 70 -3.38 -7.92 -1.96
N CYS A 71 -2.74 -6.84 -2.40
CA CYS A 71 -1.35 -6.85 -2.85
C CYS A 71 -0.53 -5.99 -1.90
N VAL A 72 0.47 -6.59 -1.25
CA VAL A 72 1.44 -5.90 -0.40
C VAL A 72 2.77 -5.94 -1.13
N LEU A 73 3.19 -4.80 -1.66
CA LEU A 73 4.45 -4.64 -2.38
C LEU A 73 5.47 -4.00 -1.43
N ASN A 74 6.53 -4.74 -1.13
CA ASN A 74 7.62 -4.26 -0.27
C ASN A 74 8.81 -3.86 -1.13
N TRP A 75 9.29 -2.65 -0.95
CA TRP A 75 10.40 -2.07 -1.69
C TRP A 75 11.59 -1.88 -0.78
N ARG A 76 12.72 -2.47 -1.13
CA ARG A 76 13.97 -2.30 -0.40
C ARG A 76 14.89 -1.35 -1.13
N THR A 77 15.31 -0.29 -0.44
CA THR A 77 16.32 0.64 -0.97
C THR A 77 17.72 0.07 -0.82
N LEU A 78 18.70 0.67 -1.50
CA LEU A 78 20.12 0.32 -1.36
C LEU A 78 20.61 0.44 0.09
N ASN A 79 20.03 1.33 0.88
CA ASN A 79 20.36 1.54 2.30
C ASN A 79 19.66 0.51 3.23
N GLY A 80 18.96 -0.48 2.68
CA GLY A 80 18.24 -1.52 3.43
C GLY A 80 16.89 -1.08 4.02
N LYS A 81 16.45 0.16 3.78
CA LYS A 81 15.15 0.63 4.27
C LYS A 81 14.02 0.01 3.47
N LEU A 82 13.00 -0.48 4.18
CA LEU A 82 11.83 -1.12 3.59
C LEU A 82 10.65 -0.15 3.52
N TYR A 83 9.98 -0.12 2.37
CA TYR A 83 8.79 0.67 2.11
C TYR A 83 7.67 -0.24 1.64
N SER A 84 6.56 -0.27 2.36
CA SER A 84 5.41 -1.11 2.00
C SER A 84 4.34 -0.27 1.31
N LEU A 85 3.83 -0.78 0.20
CA LEU A 85 2.69 -0.26 -0.52
C LEU A 85 1.59 -1.33 -0.53
N ILE A 86 0.47 -1.04 0.12
CA ILE A 86 -0.70 -1.90 0.11
C ILE A 86 -1.66 -1.40 -0.97
N VAL A 87 -1.99 -2.28 -1.90
CA VAL A 87 -2.90 -1.99 -3.01
C VAL A 87 -4.01 -3.03 -3.02
N MET A 88 -5.25 -2.54 -3.09
CA MET A 88 -6.42 -3.40 -3.25
C MET A 88 -6.52 -3.86 -4.71
N SER A 89 -7.03 -5.08 -4.92
CA SER A 89 -7.13 -5.66 -6.27
C SER A 89 -8.09 -4.93 -7.20
N ASP A 90 -9.08 -4.21 -6.64
CA ASP A 90 -10.03 -3.40 -7.40
C ASP A 90 -9.41 -2.08 -7.93
N SER A 91 -8.30 -1.66 -7.33
CA SER A 91 -7.65 -0.38 -7.61
C SER A 91 -6.61 -0.48 -8.74
N VAL A 92 -6.36 -1.69 -9.26
CA VAL A 92 -5.33 -1.97 -10.25
C VAL A 92 -5.94 -2.69 -11.44
N PRO A 93 -5.63 -2.29 -12.69
CA PRO A 93 -6.08 -3.01 -13.86
C PRO A 93 -5.66 -4.50 -13.82
N PRO A 94 -6.53 -5.43 -14.28
CA PRO A 94 -6.27 -6.87 -14.17
C PRO A 94 -4.97 -7.30 -14.86
N ASP A 95 -4.60 -6.66 -15.97
CA ASP A 95 -3.34 -6.93 -16.68
C ASP A 95 -2.11 -6.56 -15.84
N VAL A 96 -2.18 -5.45 -15.12
CA VAL A 96 -1.10 -4.98 -14.23
C VAL A 96 -0.98 -5.91 -13.02
N LEU A 97 -2.11 -6.38 -12.45
CA LEU A 97 -2.08 -7.39 -11.38
C LEU A 97 -1.45 -8.69 -11.84
N ARG A 98 -1.75 -9.15 -13.07
CA ARG A 98 -1.14 -10.34 -13.64
C ARG A 98 0.38 -10.17 -13.76
N GLN A 99 0.84 -9.02 -14.27
CA GLN A 99 2.27 -8.72 -14.37
C GLN A 99 2.96 -8.67 -13.00
N LEU A 100 2.32 -8.07 -11.99
CA LEU A 100 2.82 -8.03 -10.62
C LEU A 100 2.95 -9.41 -10.01
N ARG A 101 1.96 -10.30 -10.19
CA ARG A 101 2.02 -11.69 -9.70
C ARG A 101 3.19 -12.44 -10.31
N VAL A 102 3.40 -12.29 -11.62
CA VAL A 102 4.54 -12.92 -12.31
C VAL A 102 5.85 -12.38 -11.73
N ARG A 103 5.98 -11.06 -11.56
CA ARG A 103 7.22 -10.47 -11.04
C ARG A 103 7.55 -10.87 -9.61
N VAL A 104 6.56 -10.92 -8.72
CA VAL A 104 6.79 -11.40 -7.35
C VAL A 104 7.11 -12.88 -7.31
N LYS A 105 6.47 -13.70 -8.15
CA LYS A 105 6.74 -15.15 -8.20
C LYS A 105 8.10 -15.51 -8.82
N PHE A 106 8.60 -14.69 -9.74
CA PHE A 106 9.83 -14.94 -10.50
C PHE A 106 10.92 -13.90 -10.21
N SER A 107 10.94 -13.37 -8.98
CA SER A 107 12.02 -12.48 -8.53
C SER A 107 13.36 -13.20 -8.70
N PRO A 108 14.38 -12.59 -9.35
CA PRO A 108 15.66 -13.25 -9.62
C PRO A 108 16.49 -13.54 -8.36
N ALA A 109 16.03 -13.13 -7.17
CA ALA A 109 16.56 -13.63 -5.91
C ALA A 109 16.33 -15.15 -5.74
N ASP A 110 15.24 -15.68 -6.31
CA ASP A 110 14.86 -17.09 -6.24
C ASP A 110 15.39 -17.93 -7.42
N MET A 111 16.14 -17.34 -8.36
CA MET A 111 16.77 -18.15 -9.40
C MET A 111 17.96 -18.92 -8.83
N PRO A 112 18.01 -20.26 -8.96
CA PRO A 112 19.18 -21.02 -8.57
C PRO A 112 20.38 -20.50 -9.39
N LYS A 113 21.44 -20.09 -8.69
CA LYS A 113 22.71 -19.76 -9.32
C LYS A 113 23.14 -20.97 -10.16
N LYS A 114 23.18 -20.78 -11.48
CA LYS A 114 23.78 -21.73 -12.41
C LYS A 114 25.28 -21.85 -12.16
#